data_AF-A0A973M4Q6-F1
#
_entry.id   AF-A0A973M4Q6-F1
#
_cell.length_a   1.000
_cell.length_b   1.000
_cell.length_c   1.000
_cell.angle_alpha   90.00
_cell.angle_beta   90.00
_cell.angle_gamma   90.00
#
_symmetry.space_group_name_H-M   'P 1'
#
loop_
_entity.id
_entity.type
_entity.pdbx_description
1 polymer ?
#
loop_
_entity_poly.entity_id
_entity_poly.type
_entity_poly.pdbx_seq_one_letter_code
_entity_poly.pdbx_strand_id
1 'polypeptide(L)'
;MDSNDAVRAWNHAGNPTPLERLSRYAQALSVGHRIDVYRTLTDAQEDHAILALYRVDRPQATIADLHQVAPLGLSSYHQMLHDLAREGLGPVEIGPYR
;
A
#
# COMPACT_ATOMS: atom_id res chain seq x y z
N MET A 1 -3.90 -1.18 -13.24
CA MET A 1 -2.53 -0.70 -13.45
C MET A 1 -1.57 -1.67 -12.79
N ASP A 2 -0.33 -1.72 -13.28
CA ASP A 2 0.69 -2.67 -12.85
C ASP A 2 1.47 -2.13 -11.64
N SER A 3 2.12 -3.02 -10.87
CA SER A 3 2.99 -2.64 -9.75
C SER A 3 4.04 -1.57 -10.11
N ASN A 4 4.41 -1.48 -11.39
CA ASN A 4 5.31 -0.45 -11.91
C ASN A 4 4.80 0.98 -11.76
N ASP A 5 3.48 1.20 -11.82
CA ASP A 5 2.91 2.54 -11.69
C ASP A 5 3.00 3.03 -10.24
N ALA A 6 2.80 2.14 -9.27
CA ALA A 6 2.98 2.45 -7.85
C ALA A 6 4.45 2.81 -7.54
N VAL A 7 5.42 2.06 -8.10
CA VAL A 7 6.85 2.37 -7.95
C VAL A 7 7.19 3.73 -8.55
N ARG A 8 6.65 4.06 -9.73
CA ARG A 8 6.84 5.37 -10.36
C ARG A 8 6.26 6.50 -9.55
N ALA A 9 5.05 6.33 -9.01
CA ALA A 9 4.41 7.33 -8.15
C ALA A 9 5.25 7.61 -6.88
N TRP A 10 5.73 6.56 -6.20
CA TRP A 10 6.61 6.74 -5.04
C TRP A 10 7.96 7.36 -5.38
N ASN A 11 8.53 7.04 -6.54
CA ASN A 11 9.76 7.67 -7.00
C ASN A 11 9.53 9.16 -7.32
N HIS A 12 8.41 9.50 -7.95
CA HIS A 12 8.04 10.88 -8.26
C HIS A 12 7.76 11.71 -6.99
N ALA A 13 7.17 11.09 -5.96
CA ALA A 13 6.96 11.71 -4.65
C ALA A 13 8.28 11.94 -3.86
N GLY A 14 9.42 11.48 -4.37
CA GLY A 14 10.72 11.64 -3.72
C GLY A 14 10.93 10.69 -2.54
N ASN A 15 10.28 9.52 -2.54
CA ASN A 15 10.42 8.56 -1.47
C ASN A 15 11.88 8.05 -1.38
N PRO A 16 12.56 8.15 -0.22
CA PRO A 16 13.97 7.77 -0.08
C PRO A 16 14.20 6.25 -0.06
N THR A 17 13.12 5.45 -0.10
CA THR A 17 13.19 3.98 -0.08
C THR A 17 13.87 3.45 -1.36
N PRO A 18 14.81 2.49 -1.25
CA PRO A 18 15.43 1.88 -2.42
C PRO A 18 14.43 1.26 -3.39
N LEU A 19 14.70 1.38 -4.69
CA LEU A 19 13.81 0.91 -5.76
C LEU A 19 13.40 -0.56 -5.61
N GLU A 20 14.34 -1.45 -5.27
CA GLU A 20 14.04 -2.87 -5.05
C GLU A 20 13.00 -3.09 -3.95
N ARG A 21 13.03 -2.27 -2.91
CA ARG A 21 12.11 -2.36 -1.78
C ARG A 21 10.75 -1.77 -2.13
N LEU A 22 10.71 -0.66 -2.88
CA LEU A 22 9.49 -0.13 -3.48
C LEU A 22 8.83 -1.17 -4.39
N SER A 23 9.59 -1.90 -5.22
CA SER A 23 9.04 -2.96 -6.06
C SER A 23 8.38 -4.08 -5.25
N ARG A 24 8.94 -4.46 -4.09
CA ARG A 24 8.33 -5.46 -3.21
C ARG A 24 7.03 -4.95 -2.58
N TYR A 25 7.00 -3.70 -2.13
CA TYR A 25 5.78 -3.07 -1.62
C TYR A 25 4.68 -2.98 -2.69
N ALA A 26 5.04 -2.58 -3.92
CA ALA A 26 4.09 -2.49 -5.02
C ALA A 26 3.55 -3.88 -5.42
N GLN A 27 4.43 -4.89 -5.43
CA GLN A 27 4.03 -6.26 -5.67
C GLN A 27 3.10 -6.79 -4.57
N ALA A 28 3.41 -6.52 -3.30
CA ALA A 28 2.58 -6.93 -2.17
C ALA A 28 1.19 -6.28 -2.22
N LEU A 29 1.12 -4.99 -2.56
CA LEU A 29 -0.16 -4.33 -2.83
C LEU A 29 -0.89 -5.01 -3.99
N SER A 30 -0.19 -5.34 -5.08
CA SER A 30 -0.80 -5.91 -6.29
C SER A 30 -1.35 -7.34 -6.13
N VAL A 31 -0.86 -8.10 -5.14
CA VAL A 31 -1.33 -9.47 -4.85
C VAL A 31 -2.70 -9.47 -4.15
N GLY A 32 -2.98 -8.46 -3.33
CA GLY A 32 -4.24 -8.33 -2.59
C GLY A 32 -5.20 -7.26 -3.12
N HIS A 33 -4.68 -6.27 -3.83
CA HIS A 33 -5.39 -5.09 -4.31
C HIS A 33 -5.02 -4.77 -5.75
N ARG A 34 -5.98 -4.28 -6.54
CA ARG A 34 -5.68 -3.68 -7.84
C ARG A 34 -5.31 -2.22 -7.64
N ILE A 35 -4.20 -1.76 -8.18
CA ILE A 35 -3.95 -0.31 -8.26
C ILE A 35 -4.78 0.25 -9.42
N ASP A 36 -5.66 1.18 -9.09
CA ASP A 36 -6.57 1.84 -10.05
C ASP A 36 -6.69 3.33 -9.71
N VAL A 37 -7.55 4.05 -10.45
CA VAL A 37 -7.85 5.47 -10.19
C VAL A 37 -8.19 5.66 -8.72
N TYR A 38 -7.56 6.67 -8.10
CA TYR A 38 -7.76 6.95 -6.69
C TYR A 38 -9.24 7.14 -6.35
N ARG A 39 -9.66 6.42 -5.31
CA ARG A 39 -10.92 6.61 -4.61
C ARG A 39 -10.63 6.62 -3.12
N THR A 40 -11.42 7.36 -2.35
CA THR A 40 -11.35 7.33 -0.89
C THR A 40 -11.49 5.88 -0.41
N LEU A 41 -10.50 5.41 0.33
CA LEU A 41 -10.53 4.08 0.95
C LEU A 41 -11.44 4.12 2.17
N THR A 42 -12.17 3.04 2.40
CA THR A 42 -12.79 2.79 3.71
C THR A 42 -11.71 2.37 4.72
N ASP A 43 -11.97 2.53 6.01
CA ASP A 43 -11.02 2.13 7.07
C ASP A 43 -10.52 0.69 6.90
N ALA A 44 -11.41 -0.25 6.55
CA ALA A 44 -11.05 -1.64 6.29
C ALA A 44 -10.12 -1.81 5.07
N GLN A 45 -10.34 -1.04 4.01
CA GLN A 45 -9.49 -1.07 2.81
C GLN A 45 -8.11 -0.47 3.08
N GLU A 46 -8.06 0.60 3.87
CA GLU A 46 -6.82 1.20 4.32
C GLU A 46 -6.03 0.22 5.19
N ASP A 47 -6.67 -0.41 6.17
CA ASP A 47 -6.05 -1.45 7.01
C ASP A 47 -5.52 -2.62 6.18
N HIS A 48 -6.28 -3.10 5.20
CA HIS A 48 -5.83 -4.17 4.29
C HIS A 48 -4.65 -3.75 3.41
N ALA A 49 -4.63 -2.51 2.93
CA ALA A 49 -3.54 -1.98 2.11
C ALA A 49 -2.26 -1.82 2.96
N ILE A 50 -2.38 -1.29 4.17
CA ILE A 50 -1.27 -1.16 5.11
C ILE A 50 -0.76 -2.54 5.52
N LEU A 51 -1.65 -3.51 5.79
CA LEU A 51 -1.23 -4.87 6.11
C LEU A 51 -0.44 -5.51 4.97
N ALA A 52 -0.84 -5.31 3.71
CA ALA A 52 -0.12 -5.82 2.56
C ALA A 52 1.30 -5.25 2.49
N LEU A 53 1.46 -3.94 2.72
CA LEU A 53 2.77 -3.28 2.80
C LEU A 53 3.59 -3.81 3.99
N TYR A 54 2.97 -3.87 5.17
CA TYR A 54 3.60 -4.31 6.40
C TYR A 54 4.12 -5.75 6.32
N ARG A 55 3.42 -6.63 5.60
CA ARG A 55 3.83 -8.02 5.39
C ARG A 55 5.13 -8.18 4.61
N VAL A 56 5.56 -7.18 3.83
CA VAL A 56 6.88 -7.19 3.21
C VAL A 56 7.99 -7.21 4.27
N ASP A 57 7.76 -6.56 5.41
CA ASP A 57 8.68 -6.48 6.53
C ASP A 57 8.41 -7.55 7.60
N ARG A 58 7.14 -7.92 7.78
CA ARG A 58 6.69 -8.95 8.73
C ARG A 58 5.75 -9.94 8.04
N PRO A 59 6.28 -10.97 7.36
CA PRO A 59 5.51 -11.86 6.49
C PRO A 59 4.31 -12.55 7.17
N GLN A 60 4.40 -12.78 8.47
CA GLN A 60 3.37 -13.48 9.26
C GLN A 60 2.40 -12.52 9.97
N ALA A 61 2.51 -11.22 9.76
CA ALA A 61 1.64 -10.24 10.41
C ALA A 61 0.17 -10.42 10.01
N THR A 62 -0.71 -10.21 11.00
CA THR A 62 -2.16 -10.19 10.85
C THR A 62 -2.71 -8.77 11.05
N ILE A 63 -4.00 -8.58 10.75
CA ILE A 63 -4.70 -7.31 11.05
C ILE A 63 -4.65 -7.01 12.56
N ALA A 64 -4.77 -8.05 13.40
CA ALA A 64 -4.70 -7.86 14.85
C ALA A 64 -3.32 -7.36 15.29
N ASP A 65 -2.23 -7.88 14.70
CA ASP A 65 -0.88 -7.36 14.94
C ASP A 65 -0.76 -5.91 14.50
N LEU A 66 -1.35 -5.57 13.34
CA LEU A 66 -1.34 -4.21 12.79
C LEU A 66 -1.98 -3.21 13.76
N HIS A 67 -3.15 -3.54 14.32
CA HIS A 67 -3.86 -2.69 15.28
C HIS A 67 -3.11 -2.53 16.61
N GLN A 68 -2.15 -3.40 16.92
CA GLN A 68 -1.27 -3.26 18.09
C GLN A 68 -0.03 -2.42 17.82
N VAL A 69 0.27 -2.08 16.56
CA VAL A 69 1.39 -1.21 16.22
C VAL A 69 1.04 0.23 16.59
N ALA A 70 1.96 0.93 17.25
CA ALA A 70 1.80 2.36 17.50
C ALA A 70 1.62 3.13 16.17
N PRO A 71 0.78 4.18 16.10
CA PRO A 71 0.53 4.92 14.85
C PRO A 71 1.79 5.40 14.12
N LEU A 72 2.83 5.78 14.89
CA LEU A 72 4.14 6.17 14.36
C LEU A 72 4.85 5.04 13.59
N GLY A 73 4.64 3.78 14.01
CA GLY A 73 5.18 2.61 13.32
C GLY A 73 4.49 2.31 11.98
N LEU A 74 3.31 2.88 11.74
CA LEU A 74 2.57 2.74 10.49
C LEU A 74 2.66 3.98 9.57
N SER A 75 3.17 5.10 10.08
CA SER A 75 3.17 6.39 9.37
C SER A 75 3.85 6.33 8.00
N SER A 76 4.94 5.55 7.87
CA SER A 76 5.62 5.37 6.59
C SER A 76 4.74 4.68 5.54
N TYR A 77 3.90 3.72 5.95
CA TYR A 77 2.98 3.02 5.04
C TYR A 77 1.79 3.91 4.67
N HIS A 78 1.25 4.68 5.63
CA HIS A 78 0.22 5.69 5.33
C HIS A 78 0.75 6.75 4.35
N GLN A 79 1.98 7.22 4.54
CA GLN A 79 2.60 8.17 3.62
C GLN A 79 2.73 7.58 2.21
N MET A 80 3.11 6.30 2.08
CA MET A 80 3.16 5.63 0.78
C MET A 80 1.78 5.58 0.11
N LEU A 81 0.70 5.31 0.85
CA LEU A 81 -0.65 5.32 0.29
C LEU A 81 -1.07 6.75 -0.12
N HIS A 82 -0.72 7.74 0.68
CA HIS A 82 -0.98 9.15 0.36
C HIS A 82 -0.21 9.60 -0.89
N ASP A 83 1.04 9.18 -1.05
CA ASP A 83 1.84 9.48 -2.25
C ASP A 83 1.21 8.87 -3.50
N LEU A 84 0.67 7.65 -3.42
CA LEU A 84 -0.12 7.07 -4.53
C LEU A 84 -1.35 7.92 -4.83
N ALA A 85 -2.11 8.29 -3.79
CA ALA A 85 -3.33 9.09 -3.92
C ALA A 85 -3.06 10.43 -4.60
N ARG A 86 -1.93 11.07 -4.25
CA ARG A 86 -1.49 12.35 -4.84
C ARG A 86 -1.24 12.25 -6.34
N GLU A 87 -0.74 11.11 -6.80
CA GLU A 87 -0.49 10.81 -8.21
C GLU A 87 -1.75 10.23 -8.91
N GLY A 88 -2.90 10.24 -8.23
CA GLY A 88 -4.18 9.77 -8.78
C GLY A 88 -4.37 8.26 -8.73
N LEU A 89 -3.57 7.55 -7.94
CA LEU A 89 -3.58 6.09 -7.81
C LEU A 89 -4.06 5.65 -6.43
N GLY A 90 -4.77 4.52 -6.35
CA GLY A 90 -5.17 3.94 -5.07
C GLY A 90 -5.37 2.43 -5.14
N PRO A 91 -5.19 1.71 -4.03
CA PRO A 91 -5.53 0.31 -3.95
C PRO A 91 -7.06 0.12 -3.99
N VAL A 92 -7.52 -0.82 -4.81
CA VAL A 92 -8.92 -1.21 -4.91
C VAL A 92 -9.00 -2.69 -4.56
N GLU A 93 -9.75 -3.00 -3.51
CA GLU A 93 -9.96 -4.40 -3.09
C GLU A 93 -10.65 -5.18 -4.21
N ILE A 94 -10.09 -6.34 -4.56
CA ILE A 94 -10.65 -7.23 -5.59
C ILE A 94 -11.75 -8.07 -4.93
N GLY A 95 -12.89 -7.43 -4.65
CA GLY A 95 -14.09 -8.13 -4.14
C GLY A 95 -14.71 -9.06 -5.20
N PRO A 96 -15.47 -10.11 -4.82
CA PRO A 96 -15.96 -11.14 -5.72
C PRO A 96 -17.15 -10.71 -6.62
N TYR A 97 -17.39 -9.42 -6.79
CA TYR A 97 -18.53 -8.95 -7.58
C TYR A 97 -18.13 -8.65 -9.01
N ARG A 98 -18.36 -9.64 -9.88
CA ARG A 98 -18.78 -9.39 -11.26
C ARG A 98 -19.89 -10.36 -11.65
#